data_AF-A0A1U8PN54-F1
#
_entry.id   AF-A0A1U8PN54-F1
#
_cell.length_a   1.000
_cell.length_b   1.000
_cell.length_c   1.000
_cell.angle_alpha   90.00
_cell.angle_beta   90.00
_cell.angle_gamma   90.00
#
_symmetry.space_group_name_H-M   'P 1'
#
loop_
_entity.id
_entity.type
_entity.pdbx_description
1 polymer ?
#
loop_
_entity_poly.entity_id
_entity_poly.type
_entity_poly.pdbx_seq_one_letter_code
_entity_poly.pdbx_strand_id
1 'polypeptide(L)'
;MQRKLYTCGRERPLVAIHRQNGFANPVPSRVLPSLMFNKHGSYTAFVKIAERFKDAEGIVINTFEELETYALSCFVNGQNPPIYPVGPVIHPDSLPHPELEQLQRDRIMKWLDNQPESSVVFLCFGSHGCHGPPQVKEIALGLEQSGQRFLWSLRMPETPLNDAAGAVHYKNPEEMLPEGFLERIQ
;
A
#
# COMPACT_ATOMS: atom_id res chain seq x y z
N MET A 1 -9.29 32.09 6.25
CA MET A 1 -9.30 31.89 7.71
C MET A 1 -10.74 31.98 8.19
N GLN A 2 -11.42 30.86 8.44
CA GLN A 2 -12.69 30.81 9.17
C GLN A 2 -12.86 29.37 9.69
N ARG A 3 -12.61 29.18 11.00
CA ARG A 3 -12.96 27.97 11.74
C ARG A 3 -14.16 28.30 12.61
N LYS A 4 -15.24 27.54 12.49
CA LYS A 4 -16.17 27.25 13.60
C LYS A 4 -16.66 25.82 13.40
N LEU A 5 -16.67 25.04 14.47
CA LEU A 5 -17.75 24.13 14.85
C LEU A 5 -17.47 23.64 16.27
N TYR A 6 -18.51 23.74 17.11
CA TYR A 6 -18.54 23.36 18.52
C TYR A 6 -18.80 21.86 18.66
N THR A 7 -18.25 21.22 19.70
CA THR A 7 -18.82 19.97 20.24
C THR A 7 -18.78 19.98 21.77
N CYS A 8 -19.96 19.86 22.36
CA CYS A 8 -20.18 19.57 23.77
C CYS A 8 -19.91 18.08 24.04
N GLY A 9 -19.15 17.78 25.10
CA GLY A 9 -19.30 16.56 25.89
C GLY A 9 -18.88 15.21 25.28
N ARG A 10 -17.59 15.04 24.97
CA ARG A 10 -16.74 13.81 25.08
C ARG A 10 -15.58 13.97 24.11
N GLU A 11 -14.36 14.08 24.64
CA GLU A 11 -13.13 14.26 23.87
C GLU A 11 -12.86 13.02 23.00
N ARG A 12 -13.32 13.07 21.75
CA ARG A 12 -12.69 12.34 20.65
C ARG A 12 -11.71 13.32 20.00
N PRO A 13 -10.44 12.94 19.76
CA PRO A 13 -9.51 13.85 19.09
C PRO A 13 -10.10 14.26 17.74
N LEU A 14 -10.21 15.57 17.52
CA LEU A 14 -10.74 16.14 16.29
C LEU A 14 -9.87 15.66 15.12
N VAL A 15 -10.44 14.85 14.23
CA VAL A 15 -9.77 14.50 12.97
C VAL A 15 -9.77 15.75 12.12
N ALA A 16 -8.60 16.34 11.88
CA ALA A 16 -8.48 17.44 10.94
C ALA A 16 -8.82 16.94 9.53
N ILE A 17 -9.64 17.71 8.84
CA ILE A 17 -10.15 17.41 7.50
C ILE A 17 -9.68 18.52 6.57
N HIS A 18 -8.97 18.16 5.50
CA HIS A 18 -8.46 19.09 4.51
C HIS A 18 -9.28 19.02 3.22
N ARG A 19 -9.72 20.17 2.71
CA ARG A 19 -10.19 20.25 1.31
C ARG A 19 -8.97 20.45 0.42
N GLN A 20 -8.68 19.47 -0.43
CA GLN A 20 -7.61 19.52 -1.41
C GLN A 20 -8.24 19.46 -2.80
N ASN A 21 -7.82 20.35 -3.69
CA ASN A 21 -8.20 20.26 -5.10
C ASN A 21 -7.66 18.93 -5.66
N GLY A 22 -8.48 18.24 -6.45
CA GLY A 22 -8.19 16.89 -6.97
C GLY A 22 -8.89 15.75 -6.22
N PHE A 23 -9.39 15.95 -5.00
CA PHE A 23 -10.19 14.95 -4.27
C PHE A 23 -11.65 15.35 -4.17
N ALA A 24 -12.56 14.45 -4.56
CA ALA A 24 -14.01 14.67 -4.46
C ALA A 24 -14.47 14.80 -3.01
N ASN A 25 -13.84 14.03 -2.12
CA ASN A 25 -14.12 14.03 -0.69
C ASN A 25 -13.02 14.76 0.08
N PRO A 26 -13.35 15.44 1.19
CA PRO A 26 -12.34 15.97 2.08
C PRO A 26 -11.41 14.88 2.61
N VAL A 27 -10.10 15.15 2.63
CA VAL A 27 -9.07 14.17 3.00
C VAL A 27 -8.81 14.25 4.51
N PRO A 28 -9.07 13.17 5.29
CA PRO A 28 -8.70 13.13 6.70
C PRO A 28 -7.17 13.15 6.88
N SER A 29 -6.65 13.88 7.86
CA SER A 29 -5.19 13.93 8.06
C SER A 29 -4.57 12.55 8.31
N ARG A 30 -5.30 11.62 8.93
CA ARG A 30 -4.80 10.26 9.24
C ARG A 30 -4.44 9.42 8.01
N VAL A 31 -4.93 9.77 6.81
CA VAL A 31 -4.61 9.05 5.57
C VAL A 31 -3.56 9.77 4.72
N LEU A 32 -3.07 10.93 5.16
CA LEU A 32 -1.95 11.57 4.49
C LEU A 32 -0.69 10.73 4.72
N PRO A 33 0.21 10.65 3.73
CA PRO A 33 1.48 9.94 3.89
C PRO A 33 2.22 10.40 5.15
N SER A 34 2.77 9.46 5.93
CA SER A 34 3.48 9.77 7.18
C SER A 34 4.59 10.81 6.99
N LEU A 35 5.22 10.80 5.81
CA LEU A 35 6.25 11.75 5.36
C LEU A 35 5.77 13.21 5.39
N MET A 36 4.46 13.47 5.25
CA MET A 36 3.87 14.81 5.32
C MET A 36 3.87 15.39 6.74
N PHE A 37 4.00 14.56 7.77
CA PHE A 37 4.05 15.00 9.17
C PHE A 37 5.48 15.14 9.70
N ASN A 38 6.47 14.64 8.97
CA ASN A 38 7.87 14.77 9.34
C ASN A 38 8.45 16.12 8.89
N LYS A 39 8.47 17.07 9.83
CA LYS A 39 9.03 18.42 9.65
C LYS A 39 10.54 18.43 9.39
N HIS A 40 11.23 17.33 9.69
CA HIS A 40 12.68 17.21 9.52
C HIS A 40 12.98 16.50 8.19
N GLY A 41 13.10 17.30 7.13
CA GLY A 41 13.57 16.87 5.81
C GLY A 41 12.48 16.39 4.86
N SER A 42 11.71 15.37 5.24
CA SER A 42 10.78 14.67 4.33
C SER A 42 9.70 15.61 3.76
N TYR A 43 9.00 16.36 4.62
CA TYR A 43 8.00 17.34 4.20
C TYR A 43 8.61 18.39 3.26
N THR A 44 9.78 18.92 3.61
CA THR A 44 10.49 19.92 2.79
C THR A 44 10.85 19.37 1.41
N ALA A 45 11.26 18.11 1.32
CA ALA A 45 11.54 17.46 0.04
C ALA A 45 10.28 17.36 -0.82
N PHE A 46 9.14 16.93 -0.25
CA PHE A 46 7.87 16.86 -0.97
C PHE A 46 7.40 18.22 -1.48
N VAL A 47 7.47 19.28 -0.66
CA VAL A 47 7.08 20.62 -1.08
C VAL A 47 7.97 21.11 -2.23
N LYS A 48 9.30 20.93 -2.11
CA LYS A 48 10.24 21.31 -3.17
C LYS A 48 9.97 20.57 -4.47
N ILE A 49 9.65 19.27 -4.43
CA ILE A 49 9.29 18.50 -5.63
C ILE A 49 7.98 19.02 -6.23
N ALA A 50 6.96 19.26 -5.40
CA ALA A 50 5.66 19.75 -5.86
C ALA A 50 5.74 21.14 -6.49
N GLU A 51 6.59 22.03 -5.97
CA GLU A 51 6.83 23.35 -6.56
C GLU A 51 7.39 23.26 -7.99
N ARG A 52 8.26 22.27 -8.24
CA ARG A 52 8.88 22.04 -9.56
C ARG A 52 7.91 21.48 -10.60
N PHE A 53 6.75 20.95 -10.21
CA PHE A 53 5.77 20.44 -11.18
C PHE A 53 5.27 21.53 -12.12
N LYS A 54 5.25 22.80 -11.71
CA LYS A 54 4.83 23.92 -12.57
C LYS A 54 5.81 24.21 -13.70
N ASP A 55 7.06 23.76 -13.58
CA ASP A 55 8.10 23.97 -14.59
C ASP A 55 8.09 22.87 -15.67
N ALA A 56 7.26 21.84 -15.51
CA ALA A 56 7.17 20.75 -16.48
C ALA A 56 6.37 21.19 -17.73
N GLU A 57 6.76 20.68 -18.90
CA GLU A 57 5.99 20.87 -20.15
C GLU A 57 4.70 20.02 -20.17
N GLY A 58 4.65 19.00 -19.33
CA GLY A 58 3.53 18.08 -19.19
C GLY A 58 3.78 17.07 -18.09
N ILE A 59 2.71 16.52 -17.53
CA ILE A 59 2.78 15.52 -16.46
C ILE A 59 2.11 14.24 -16.95
N VAL A 60 2.89 13.17 -17.08
CA VAL A 60 2.41 11.85 -17.46
C VAL A 60 2.04 11.08 -16.20
N ILE A 61 0.82 10.55 -16.15
CA ILE A 61 0.30 9.82 -14.99
C ILE A 61 -0.19 8.44 -15.46
N ASN A 62 0.23 7.39 -14.75
CA ASN A 62 -0.26 6.04 -14.97
C ASN A 62 -1.66 5.86 -14.36
N THR A 63 -2.66 6.49 -14.99
CA THR A 63 -4.08 6.42 -14.65
C THR A 63 -4.91 6.57 -15.94
N PHE A 64 -6.23 6.41 -15.86
CA PHE A 64 -7.16 6.59 -16.97
C PHE A 64 -8.39 7.39 -16.54
N GLU A 65 -9.10 7.99 -17.50
CA GLU A 65 -10.12 8.99 -17.22
C GLU A 65 -11.29 8.47 -16.38
N GLU A 66 -11.73 7.24 -16.66
CA GLU A 66 -12.84 6.60 -15.97
C GLU A 66 -12.53 6.30 -14.49
N LEU A 67 -11.24 6.19 -14.12
CA LEU A 67 -10.81 5.97 -12.74
C LEU A 67 -10.75 7.27 -11.94
N GLU A 68 -10.24 8.34 -12.56
CA GLU A 68 -9.88 9.60 -11.87
C GLU A 68 -10.55 10.85 -12.46
N THR A 69 -11.77 10.70 -13.00
CA THR A 69 -12.49 11.77 -13.70
C THR A 69 -12.53 13.09 -12.93
N TYR A 70 -12.88 13.03 -11.64
CA TYR A 70 -12.95 14.23 -10.80
C TYR A 70 -11.57 14.90 -10.65
N ALA A 71 -10.54 14.11 -10.37
CA ALA A 71 -9.19 14.62 -10.16
C ALA A 71 -8.67 15.29 -11.43
N LEU A 72 -8.80 14.63 -12.58
CA LEU A 72 -8.35 15.12 -13.88
C LEU A 72 -9.08 16.40 -14.29
N SER A 73 -10.40 16.48 -14.06
CA SER A 73 -11.20 17.68 -14.37
C SER A 73 -10.71 18.94 -13.64
N CYS A 74 -10.07 18.79 -12.48
CA CYS A 74 -9.53 19.90 -11.69
C CYS A 74 -8.30 20.55 -12.35
N PHE A 75 -7.63 19.88 -13.30
CA PHE A 75 -6.41 20.37 -13.96
C PHE A 75 -6.65 21.02 -15.33
N VAL A 76 -7.90 21.05 -15.83
CA VAL A 76 -8.26 21.57 -17.16
C VAL A 76 -8.22 23.11 -17.23
N ASN A 77 -8.14 23.81 -16.10
CA ASN A 77 -8.28 25.27 -16.00
C ASN A 77 -7.06 26.10 -16.46
N GLY A 78 -6.04 25.49 -17.08
CA GLY A 78 -4.90 26.18 -17.70
C GLY A 78 -3.87 26.79 -16.73
N GLN A 79 -4.01 26.58 -15.43
CA GLN A 79 -3.04 27.05 -14.41
C GLN A 79 -1.89 26.07 -14.17
N ASN A 80 -2.02 24.84 -14.66
CA ASN A 80 -1.06 23.75 -14.49
C ASN A 80 -0.60 23.24 -15.87
N PRO A 81 0.56 22.58 -15.96
CA PRO A 81 0.95 21.88 -17.16
C PRO A 81 -0.11 20.86 -17.60
N PRO A 82 -0.19 20.55 -18.91
CA PRO A 82 -1.06 19.50 -19.41
C PRO A 82 -0.83 18.17 -18.69
N ILE A 83 -1.92 17.50 -18.28
CA ILE A 83 -1.89 16.17 -17.69
C ILE A 83 -2.19 15.13 -18.78
N TYR A 84 -1.38 14.07 -18.84
CA TYR A 84 -1.52 12.96 -19.77
C TYR A 84 -1.78 11.66 -19.00
N PRO A 85 -3.05 11.23 -18.85
CA PRO A 85 -3.38 9.91 -18.34
C PRO A 85 -3.08 8.86 -19.42
N VAL A 86 -2.09 8.00 -19.19
CA VAL A 86 -1.62 7.00 -20.17
C VAL A 86 -1.80 5.55 -19.70
N GLY A 87 -2.53 5.37 -18.60
CA GLY A 87 -2.69 4.09 -17.93
C GLY A 87 -3.83 3.22 -18.49
N PRO A 88 -3.93 1.97 -18.03
CA PRO A 88 -2.96 1.31 -17.15
C PRO A 88 -1.72 0.83 -17.92
N VAL A 89 -0.55 1.38 -17.57
CA VAL A 89 0.76 0.88 -18.02
C VAL A 89 1.15 -0.25 -17.08
N ILE A 90 0.98 -1.48 -17.56
CA ILE A 90 1.32 -2.71 -16.86
C ILE A 90 2.39 -3.48 -17.64
N HIS A 91 3.17 -4.28 -16.92
CA HIS A 91 4.20 -5.14 -17.51
C HIS A 91 3.76 -6.61 -17.43
N PRO A 92 2.97 -7.11 -18.40
CA PRO A 92 2.38 -8.45 -18.32
C PRO A 92 3.44 -9.56 -18.35
N ASP A 93 4.50 -9.37 -19.14
CA ASP A 93 5.59 -10.33 -19.27
C ASP A 93 6.64 -10.08 -18.19
N SER A 94 6.28 -10.27 -16.92
CA SER A 94 7.19 -9.96 -15.80
C SER A 94 8.57 -10.58 -16.01
N LEU A 95 9.62 -9.75 -15.91
CA LEU A 95 11.00 -10.24 -15.93
C LEU A 95 11.22 -11.27 -14.81
N PRO A 96 12.07 -12.29 -15.02
CA PRO A 96 12.43 -13.22 -13.96
C PRO A 96 12.91 -12.43 -12.73
N HIS A 97 12.22 -12.59 -11.60
CA HIS A 97 12.67 -11.99 -10.35
C HIS A 97 13.78 -12.87 -9.77
N PRO A 98 14.96 -12.33 -9.41
CA PRO A 98 16.08 -13.15 -8.90
C PRO A 98 15.71 -14.03 -7.70
N GLU A 99 14.73 -13.57 -6.91
CA GLU A 99 14.26 -14.24 -5.69
C GLU A 99 13.21 -15.34 -5.95
N LEU A 100 12.64 -15.46 -7.16
CA LEU A 100 11.65 -16.48 -7.48
C LEU A 100 12.19 -17.38 -8.60
N GLU A 101 12.65 -18.57 -8.22
CA GLU A 101 13.05 -19.60 -9.17
C GLU A 101 11.89 -19.97 -10.10
N GLN A 102 12.19 -20.23 -11.37
CA GLN A 102 11.16 -20.62 -12.37
C GLN A 102 10.33 -21.82 -11.88
N LEU A 103 10.96 -22.79 -11.23
CA LEU A 103 10.28 -23.97 -10.68
C LEU A 103 9.24 -23.59 -9.61
N GLN A 104 9.54 -22.60 -8.76
CA GLN A 104 8.59 -22.14 -7.74
C GLN A 104 7.41 -21.41 -8.39
N ARG A 105 7.69 -20.56 -9.38
CA ARG A 105 6.64 -19.91 -10.19
C ARG A 105 5.70 -20.95 -10.82
N ASP A 106 6.26 -21.96 -11.47
CA ASP A 106 5.47 -23.00 -12.15
C ASP A 106 4.63 -23.80 -11.15
N ARG A 107 5.15 -24.08 -9.95
CA ARG A 107 4.40 -24.72 -8.87
C ARG A 107 3.22 -23.87 -8.38
N ILE A 108 3.43 -22.56 -8.20
CA ILE A 108 2.37 -21.62 -7.79
C ILE A 108 1.28 -21.54 -8.86
N MET A 109 1.67 -21.38 -10.12
CA MET A 109 0.70 -21.31 -11.23
C MET A 109 -0.10 -22.61 -11.34
N LYS A 110 0.56 -23.76 -11.29
CA LYS A 110 -0.13 -25.06 -11.29
C LYS A 110 -1.06 -25.23 -10.09
N TRP A 111 -0.71 -24.73 -8.91
CA TRP A 111 -1.59 -24.75 -7.75
C TRP A 111 -2.83 -23.89 -7.99
N LEU A 112 -2.69 -22.69 -8.55
CA LEU A 112 -3.80 -21.79 -8.90
C LEU A 112 -4.72 -22.41 -9.96
N ASP A 113 -4.17 -23.05 -10.99
CA ASP A 113 -4.92 -23.69 -12.07
C ASP A 113 -5.88 -24.79 -11.57
N ASN A 114 -5.59 -25.37 -10.40
CA ASN A 114 -6.43 -26.41 -9.78
C ASN A 114 -7.52 -25.86 -8.84
N GLN A 115 -7.61 -24.55 -8.66
CA GLN A 115 -8.62 -23.94 -7.79
C GLN A 115 -9.88 -23.55 -8.57
N PRO A 116 -11.07 -23.56 -7.93
CA PRO A 116 -12.26 -22.98 -8.53
C PRO A 116 -12.05 -21.50 -8.89
N GLU A 117 -12.75 -21.03 -9.93
CA GLU A 117 -12.69 -19.63 -10.35
C GLU A 117 -13.05 -18.68 -9.21
N SER A 118 -12.29 -17.59 -9.08
CA SER A 118 -12.49 -16.56 -8.06
C SER A 118 -12.55 -17.06 -6.60
N SER A 119 -11.86 -18.17 -6.29
CA SER A 119 -11.91 -18.79 -4.95
C SER A 119 -10.66 -18.62 -4.08
N VAL A 120 -9.64 -17.94 -4.58
CA VAL A 120 -8.35 -17.73 -3.90
C VAL A 120 -8.17 -16.27 -3.53
N VAL A 121 -7.82 -16.01 -2.27
CA VAL A 121 -7.41 -14.68 -1.80
C VAL A 121 -5.92 -14.51 -2.05
N PHE A 122 -5.53 -13.50 -2.83
CA PHE A 122 -4.11 -13.13 -2.97
C PHE A 122 -3.74 -12.03 -1.97
N LEU A 123 -2.68 -12.25 -1.20
CA LEU A 123 -2.15 -11.30 -0.22
C LEU A 123 -0.71 -10.94 -0.57
N CYS A 124 -0.46 -9.65 -0.79
CA CYS A 124 0.86 -9.11 -1.06
C CYS A 124 0.94 -7.66 -0.58
N PHE A 125 2.01 -7.31 0.14
CA PHE A 125 2.24 -5.97 0.69
C PHE A 125 3.21 -5.15 -0.18
N GLY A 126 3.29 -5.46 -1.48
CA GLY A 126 4.24 -4.82 -2.40
C GLY A 126 5.67 -5.31 -2.22
N SER A 127 6.61 -4.72 -2.98
CA SER A 127 8.01 -5.15 -3.01
C SER A 127 8.80 -4.82 -1.73
N HIS A 128 8.39 -3.78 -1.00
CA HIS A 128 9.07 -3.30 0.20
C HIS A 128 8.24 -3.50 1.50
N GLY A 129 6.97 -3.92 1.38
CA GLY A 129 6.13 -4.12 2.55
C GLY A 129 6.49 -5.39 3.28
N CYS A 130 6.82 -5.25 4.56
CA CYS A 130 6.98 -6.35 5.50
C CYS A 130 6.29 -5.98 6.83
N HIS A 131 5.97 -6.99 7.62
CA HIS A 131 5.30 -6.83 8.90
C HIS A 131 6.07 -7.53 10.00
N GLY A 132 5.89 -7.06 11.24
CA GLY A 132 6.45 -7.73 12.39
C GLY A 132 5.75 -9.03 12.75
N PRO A 133 6.42 -9.92 13.49
CA PRO A 133 5.88 -11.22 13.88
C PRO A 133 4.50 -11.18 14.53
N PRO A 134 4.19 -10.24 15.46
CA PRO A 134 2.84 -10.15 16.02
C PRO A 134 1.78 -9.94 14.94
N GLN A 135 2.04 -9.05 13.97
CA GLN A 135 1.11 -8.77 12.89
C GLN A 135 1.02 -9.93 11.89
N VAL A 136 2.14 -10.61 11.60
CA VAL A 136 2.16 -11.81 10.74
C VAL A 136 1.35 -12.94 11.38
N LYS A 137 1.48 -13.16 12.70
CA LYS A 137 0.68 -14.15 13.44
C LYS A 137 -0.82 -13.87 13.35
N GLU A 138 -1.23 -12.62 13.57
CA GLU A 138 -2.64 -12.24 13.47
C GLU A 138 -3.19 -12.41 12.04
N ILE A 139 -2.41 -12.07 11.02
CA ILE A 139 -2.79 -12.30 9.62
C ILE A 139 -2.95 -13.80 9.35
N ALA A 140 -1.98 -14.62 9.78
CA ALA A 140 -2.03 -16.07 9.60
C ALA A 140 -3.26 -16.69 10.28
N LEU A 141 -3.53 -16.32 11.54
CA LEU A 141 -4.71 -16.78 12.27
C LEU A 141 -6.01 -16.35 11.57
N GLY A 142 -6.07 -15.11 11.06
CA GLY A 142 -7.23 -14.63 10.31
C GLY A 142 -7.45 -15.39 9.01
N LEU A 143 -6.38 -15.70 8.27
CA LEU A 143 -6.45 -16.53 7.05
C LEU A 143 -6.94 -17.94 7.38
N GLU A 144 -6.38 -18.59 8.40
CA GLU A 144 -6.78 -19.91 8.84
C GLU A 144 -8.27 -19.96 9.21
N GLN A 145 -8.71 -19.03 10.06
CA GLN A 145 -10.10 -18.96 10.51
C GLN A 145 -11.09 -18.59 9.41
N SER A 146 -10.64 -17.91 8.34
CA SER A 146 -11.50 -17.55 7.22
C SER A 146 -11.99 -18.76 6.42
N GLY A 147 -11.28 -19.89 6.49
CA GLY A 147 -11.53 -21.08 5.68
C GLY A 147 -11.37 -20.85 4.18
N GLN A 148 -10.84 -19.69 3.75
CA GLN A 148 -10.60 -19.38 2.35
C GLN A 148 -9.27 -19.98 1.89
N ARG A 149 -9.20 -20.33 0.61
CA ARG A 149 -7.91 -20.63 -0.03
C ARG A 149 -7.17 -19.31 -0.20
N PHE A 150 -5.86 -19.32 0.02
CA PHE A 150 -5.07 -18.11 -0.12
C PHE A 150 -3.71 -18.38 -0.74
N LEU A 151 -3.18 -17.35 -1.41
CA LEU A 151 -1.79 -17.25 -1.83
C LEU A 151 -1.20 -16.01 -1.16
N TRP A 152 -0.26 -16.20 -0.25
CA TRP A 152 0.36 -15.11 0.50
C TRP A 152 1.84 -14.97 0.18
N SER A 153 2.20 -13.85 -0.45
CA SER A 153 3.58 -13.42 -0.63
C SER A 153 4.12 -12.79 0.66
N LEU A 154 4.63 -13.61 1.58
CA LEU A 154 5.22 -13.17 2.84
C LEU A 154 6.70 -12.78 2.64
N ARG A 155 7.06 -11.57 3.09
CA ARG A 155 8.45 -11.06 3.10
C ARG A 155 8.93 -10.86 4.54
N MET A 156 10.19 -11.21 4.78
CA MET A 156 10.86 -10.88 6.04
C MET A 156 11.37 -9.44 6.04
N PRO A 157 11.44 -8.78 7.20
CA PRO A 157 12.12 -7.51 7.34
C PRO A 157 13.62 -7.67 7.05
N GLU A 158 14.19 -6.80 6.22
CA GLU A 158 15.64 -6.79 5.93
C GLU A 158 16.47 -6.35 7.14
N THR A 159 15.89 -5.48 7.98
CA THR A 159 16.49 -5.02 9.24
C THR A 159 15.77 -5.63 10.42
N PRO A 160 16.47 -5.94 11.53
CA PRO A 160 15.82 -6.36 12.76
C PRO A 160 14.74 -5.37 13.14
N LEU A 161 13.54 -5.89 13.36
CA LEU A 161 12.50 -5.08 13.93
C LEU A 161 12.87 -4.85 15.39
N ASN A 162 12.86 -3.58 15.81
CA ASN A 162 12.92 -3.25 17.23
C ASN A 162 11.60 -3.70 17.84
N ASP A 163 11.60 -4.86 18.49
CA ASP A 163 10.50 -5.24 19.36
C ASP A 163 10.81 -4.82 20.81
N ALA A 164 9.81 -4.90 21.68
CA ALA A 164 9.96 -4.54 23.09
C ALA A 164 10.98 -5.45 23.84
N ALA A 165 11.45 -6.53 23.23
CA ALA A 165 12.41 -7.50 23.77
C ALA A 165 13.82 -7.37 23.14
N GLY A 166 14.02 -6.53 22.12
CA GLY A 166 15.30 -6.27 21.47
C GLY A 166 15.24 -6.34 19.94
N ALA A 167 16.42 -6.41 19.32
CA ALA A 167 16.53 -6.67 17.88
C ALA A 167 16.43 -8.18 17.64
N VAL A 168 15.32 -8.65 17.09
CA VAL A 168 15.16 -10.08 16.75
C VAL A 168 15.52 -10.31 15.29
N HIS A 169 16.46 -11.21 15.07
CA HIS A 169 16.83 -11.74 13.75
C HIS A 169 16.07 -13.05 13.50
N TYR A 170 15.12 -13.02 12.58
CA TYR A 170 14.45 -14.22 12.09
C TYR A 170 15.28 -14.85 10.97
N LYS A 171 15.42 -16.17 10.98
CA LYS A 171 16.22 -16.88 9.97
C LYS A 171 15.39 -17.29 8.75
N ASN A 172 14.09 -17.47 8.93
CA ASN A 172 13.15 -17.83 7.88
C ASN A 172 11.75 -17.24 8.17
N PRO A 173 10.88 -17.11 7.16
CA PRO A 173 9.53 -16.55 7.32
C PRO A 173 8.62 -17.40 8.22
N GLU A 174 8.91 -18.70 8.35
CA GLU A 174 8.09 -19.66 9.08
C GLU A 174 8.15 -19.43 10.60
N GLU A 175 9.28 -18.95 11.11
CA GLU A 175 9.45 -18.54 12.52
C GLU A 175 8.50 -17.40 12.94
N MET A 176 7.96 -16.66 11.98
CA MET A 176 7.00 -15.58 12.22
C MET A 176 5.54 -16.07 12.23
N LEU A 177 5.29 -17.32 11.83
CA LEU A 177 3.94 -17.90 11.74
C LEU A 177 3.51 -18.51 13.10
N PRO A 178 2.21 -18.74 13.30
CA PRO A 178 1.73 -19.52 14.44
C PRO A 178 2.29 -20.94 14.41
N GLU A 179 2.51 -21.52 15.59
CA GLU A 179 2.97 -22.91 15.70
C GLU A 179 1.99 -23.85 14.98
N GLY A 180 2.52 -24.78 14.19
CA GLY A 180 1.73 -25.76 13.45
C GLY A 180 0.93 -25.21 12.27
N PHE A 181 1.13 -23.93 11.87
CA PHE A 181 0.31 -23.29 10.85
C PHE A 181 0.44 -23.98 9.49
N LEU A 182 1.66 -24.32 9.06
CA LEU A 182 1.91 -24.94 7.76
C LEU A 182 1.25 -26.33 7.64
N GLU A 183 1.18 -27.07 8.75
CA GLU A 183 0.56 -28.39 8.83
C GLU A 183 -0.97 -28.32 8.74
N ARG A 184 -1.57 -27.20 9.17
CA ARG A 184 -3.03 -27.02 9.17
C ARG A 184 -3.59 -26.47 7.86
N ILE A 185 -2.75 -25.80 7.05
CA ILE A 185 -3.17 -25.15 5.79
C ILE A 185 -2.85 -25.95 4.52
N GLN A 186 -2.24 -27.12 4.66
CA GLN A 186 -1.88 -28.00 3.53
C GLN A 186 -3.09 -28.59 2.82
#